data_AF-A0A5B7ECG3-F1
#
_entry.id   AF-A0A5B7ECG3-F1
#
_cell.length_a   1.000
_cell.length_b   1.000
_cell.length_c   1.000
_cell.angle_alpha   90.00
_cell.angle_beta   90.00
_cell.angle_gamma   90.00
#
_symmetry.space_group_name_H-M   'P 1'
#
loop_
_entity.id
_entity.type
_entity.pdbx_description
1 polymer ?
#
loop_
_entity_poly.entity_id
_entity_poly.type
_entity_poly.pdbx_seq_one_letter_code
_entity_poly.pdbx_strand_id
1 'polypeptide(L)' 'MEIDELESTKKIRKSQCLRNIKKLSFSDRTVDIWNSLNYEIVTAESVHKFMEKLEKWRYGDRTL' A
#
# COMPACT_ATOMS: atom_id res chain seq x y z
N MET A 1 -4.06 11.55 15.98
CA MET A 1 -4.22 12.81 15.22
C MET A 1 -3.12 12.98 14.19
N GLU A 2 -1.83 12.97 14.55
CA GLU A 2 -0.72 13.13 13.58
C GLU A 2 -0.49 11.88 12.70
N ILE A 3 -0.69 10.67 13.25
CA ILE A 3 -0.53 9.41 12.52
C ILE A 3 -1.66 9.20 11.49
N ASP A 4 -2.90 9.54 11.83
CA ASP A 4 -4.08 9.38 10.94
C ASP A 4 -3.99 10.26 9.68
N GLU A 5 -3.49 11.49 9.84
CA GLU A 5 -3.30 12.42 8.72
C GLU A 5 -2.19 11.94 7.78
N LEU A 6 -1.10 11.43 8.34
CA LEU A 6 0.02 10.90 7.58
C LEU A 6 -0.35 9.59 6.85
N GLU A 7 -1.18 8.75 7.46
CA GLU A 7 -1.75 7.54 6.83
C GLU A 7 -2.62 7.90 5.61
N SER A 8 -3.41 8.96 5.70
CA SER A 8 -4.26 9.44 4.61
C SER A 8 -3.45 9.89 3.38
N THR A 9 -2.27 10.49 3.59
CA THR A 9 -1.42 10.96 2.47
C THR A 9 -0.75 9.85 1.66
N LYS A 10 -0.63 8.63 2.22
CA LYS A 10 0.02 7.49 1.57
C LYS A 10 -0.95 6.56 0.83
N LYS A 11 -2.26 6.81 0.96
CA LYS A 11 -3.31 6.06 0.28
C LYS A 11 -3.44 6.50 -1.18
N ILE A 12 -3.57 5.54 -2.08
CA ILE A 12 -3.83 5.80 -3.50
C ILE A 12 -5.30 6.18 -3.65
N ARG A 13 -5.56 7.34 -4.24
CA ARG A 13 -6.92 7.77 -4.55
C ARG A 13 -7.46 6.98 -5.72
N LYS A 14 -8.61 6.32 -5.51
CA LYS A 14 -9.42 5.78 -6.61
C LYS A 14 -10.04 6.94 -7.37
N SER A 15 -9.75 7.03 -8.66
CA SER A 15 -10.45 7.90 -9.58
C SER A 15 -11.11 7.06 -10.66
N GLN A 16 -12.24 7.53 -11.19
CA GLN A 16 -12.83 6.90 -12.36
C GLN A 16 -11.82 7.02 -13.51
N CYS A 17 -11.25 5.89 -13.94
CA CYS A 17 -10.31 5.84 -15.05
C CYS A 17 -11.03 6.27 -16.34
N LEU A 18 -11.02 7.57 -16.62
CA LEU A 18 -11.45 8.12 -17.90
C LEU A 18 -10.51 7.54 -18.97
N ARG A 19 -11.13 7.04 -20.05
CA ARG A 19 -10.65 6.01 -20.99
C ARG A 19 -9.23 6.16 -21.59
N ASN A 20 -8.50 7.23 -21.31
CA ASN A 20 -7.17 7.54 -21.85
C ASN A 20 -6.00 7.43 -20.85
N ILE A 21 -6.22 7.20 -19.55
CA ILE A 21 -5.14 7.14 -18.53
C ILE A 21 -4.59 5.71 -18.31
N LYS A 22 -5.14 4.71 -19.01
CA LYS A 22 -4.86 3.27 -18.79
C LYS A 22 -3.39 2.84 -18.83
N LYS A 23 -2.48 3.66 -19.36
CA LYS A 23 -1.05 3.34 -19.41
C LYS A 23 -0.36 3.47 -18.04
N LEU A 24 -0.90 4.27 -17.12
CA LEU A 24 -0.31 4.57 -15.81
C LEU A 24 -1.25 4.30 -14.62
N SER A 25 -2.46 3.80 -14.86
CA SER A 25 -3.41 3.46 -13.80
C SER A 25 -3.19 2.05 -13.27
N PHE A 26 -3.21 1.88 -11.95
CA PHE A 26 -3.30 0.56 -11.31
C PHE A 26 -4.72 0.00 -11.39
N SER A 27 -4.85 -1.33 -11.33
CA SER A 27 -6.16 -1.96 -11.20
C SER A 27 -6.81 -1.59 -9.87
N ASP A 28 -8.14 -1.53 -9.80
CA ASP A 28 -8.86 -1.24 -8.55
C ASP A 28 -8.46 -2.20 -7.43
N ARG A 29 -8.25 -3.48 -7.77
CA ARG A 29 -7.77 -4.51 -6.84
C ARG A 29 -6.40 -4.16 -6.24
N THR A 30 -5.49 -3.65 -7.05
CA THR A 30 -4.15 -3.23 -6.57
C THR A 30 -4.26 -2.03 -5.64
N VAL A 31 -5.15 -1.08 -5.96
CA VAL A 31 -5.39 0.10 -5.10
C VAL A 31 -6.00 -0.30 -3.76
N ASP A 32 -6.95 -1.24 -3.76
CA ASP A 32 -7.56 -1.75 -2.52
C ASP A 32 -6.54 -2.48 -1.65
N ILE A 33 -5.70 -3.32 -2.24
CA ILE A 33 -4.64 -4.00 -1.51
C ILE A 33 -3.66 -2.99 -0.92
N TRP A 34 -3.23 -1.99 -1.69
CA TRP A 34 -2.32 -0.97 -1.20
C TRP A 34 -2.90 -0.18 -0.02
N ASN A 35 -4.17 0.24 -0.14
CA ASN A 35 -4.83 1.04 0.89
C ASN A 35 -5.19 0.25 2.15
N SER A 36 -5.15 -1.09 2.10
CA SER A 36 -5.35 -1.95 3.28
C SER A 36 -4.05 -2.30 4.01
N LEU A 37 -2.88 -1.97 3.42
CA LEU A 37 -1.60 -2.11 4.11
C LEU A 37 -1.47 -1.09 5.23
N ASN A 38 -0.81 -1.49 6.32
CA ASN A 38 -0.47 -0.59 7.41
C ASN A 38 0.57 0.45 6.95
N TYR A 39 0.45 1.67 7.46
CA TYR A 39 1.39 2.77 7.25
C TYR A 39 2.86 2.34 7.39
N GLU A 40 3.19 1.58 8.42
CA GLU A 40 4.57 1.13 8.67
C GLU A 40 5.16 0.23 7.57
N ILE A 41 4.30 -0.50 6.84
CA ILE A 41 4.69 -1.30 5.69
C ILE A 41 4.96 -0.36 4.53
N VAL A 42 4.02 0.54 4.26
CA VAL A 42 4.08 1.50 3.14
C VAL A 42 5.25 2.47 3.25
N THR A 43 5.64 2.86 4.46
CA THR A 43 6.76 3.79 4.71
C THR A 43 8.07 3.11 5.06
N ALA A 44 8.24 1.86 4.67
CA ALA A 44 9.53 1.19 4.79
C ALA A 44 10.60 1.95 4.00
N GLU A 45 11.78 2.10 4.62
CA GLU A 45 12.90 2.88 4.09
C GLU A 45 13.52 2.28 2.81
N SER A 46 13.39 0.95 2.63
CA SER A 46 13.94 0.25 1.48
C SER A 46 13.00 -0.84 0.98
N VAL A 47 13.18 -1.23 -0.28
CA VAL A 47 12.41 -2.33 -0.90
C VAL A 47 12.57 -3.64 -0.13
N HIS A 48 13.76 -3.92 0.40
CA HIS A 48 14.01 -5.11 1.21
C HIS A 48 13.18 -5.10 2.50
N LYS A 49 13.20 -3.98 3.25
CA LYS A 49 12.40 -3.81 4.48
C LYS A 49 10.90 -3.84 4.18
N PHE A 50 10.49 -3.27 3.05
CA PHE A 50 9.10 -3.33 2.58
C PHE A 50 8.66 -4.78 2.38
N MET A 51 9.45 -5.56 1.65
CA MET A 51 9.14 -6.97 1.36
C MET A 51 9.08 -7.81 2.64
N GLU A 52 10.03 -7.63 3.57
CA GLU A 52 10.03 -8.34 4.86
C GLU A 52 8.76 -8.04 5.67
N LYS A 53 8.39 -6.77 5.80
CA LYS A 53 7.17 -6.36 6.52
C LYS A 53 5.90 -6.86 5.81
N LEU A 54 5.89 -6.85 4.48
CA LEU A 54 4.77 -7.33 3.68
C LEU A 54 4.59 -8.85 3.82
N GLU A 55 5.67 -9.62 3.84
CA GLU A 55 5.61 -11.07 4.10
C GLU A 55 5.05 -11.38 5.49
N LYS A 56 5.53 -10.68 6.52
CA LYS A 56 5.00 -10.79 7.89
C LYS A 56 3.51 -10.44 7.94
N TRP A 57 3.08 -9.39 7.26
CA TRP A 57 1.67 -9.01 7.18
C TRP A 57 0.81 -10.07 6.46
N ARG A 58 1.33 -10.63 5.36
CA ARG A 58 0.58 -11.58 4.52
C ARG A 58 0.43 -12.95 5.17
N TYR A 59 1.44 -13.39 5.92
CA TYR A 59 1.50 -14.76 6.39
C TYR A 59 1.63 -14.92 7.90
N GLY A 60 1.65 -13.81 8.64
CA GLY A 60 1.94 -13.78 10.08
C GLY A 60 3.44 -13.87 10.37
N ASP A 61 3.80 -13.76 11.64
CA ASP A 61 5.17 -14.02 12.08
C ASP A 61 5.44 -15.53 11.94
N ARG A 62 6.21 -15.88 10.91
CA ARG A 62 6.60 -17.26 10.61
C ARG A 62 7.91 -17.66 11.29
N THR A 63 8.30 -16.97 12.36
CA THR A 63 9.37 -17.45 13.23
C THR A 63 8.92 -18.78 13.84
N LEU A 64 9.43 -19.87 13.25
CA LEU A 64 9.40 -21.22 13.82
C LEU A 64 10.32 -21.27 15.05
#